data_AF-A0A0C7QIR0-F1
#
_entry.id   AF-A0A0C7QIR0-F1
#
_cell.length_a   1.000
_cell.length_b   1.000
_cell.length_c   1.000
_cell.angle_alpha   90.00
_cell.angle_beta   90.00
_cell.angle_gamma   90.00
#
_symmetry.space_group_name_H-M   'P 1'
#
loop_
_entity.id
_entity.type
_entity.pdbx_description
1 polymer ?
#
loop_
_entity_poly.entity_id
_entity_poly.type
_entity_poly.pdbx_seq_one_letter_code
_entity_poly.pdbx_strand_id
1 'polypeptide(L)'
;MRKYTFNTREEVVEFLENHNFKYYIPRVEEYMSAIKDDLKSYYVEISNSGEVKNCGIISITGGTELKENFFEFNKINEFKNTAYNKQYREQKYKEGIENDYF
;
A
#
# COMPACT_ATOMS: atom_id res chain seq x y z
N MET A 1 7.95 12.94 -10.63
CA MET A 1 7.50 11.84 -9.76
C MET A 1 8.73 11.10 -9.28
N ARG A 2 8.73 10.64 -8.03
CA ARG A 2 9.80 9.83 -7.45
C ARG A 2 9.25 8.43 -7.19
N LYS A 3 10.00 7.40 -7.56
CA LYS A 3 9.64 6.01 -7.33
C LYS A 3 10.58 5.41 -6.29
N TYR A 4 9.99 4.73 -5.32
CA TYR A 4 10.67 4.02 -4.26
C TYR A 4 10.30 2.54 -4.34
N THR A 5 11.25 1.67 -4.05
CA THR A 5 11.03 0.22 -4.01
C THR A 5 11.56 -0.33 -2.70
N PHE A 6 10.84 -1.29 -2.14
CA PHE A 6 11.15 -1.90 -0.85
C PHE A 6 11.11 -3.41 -0.98
N ASN A 7 11.97 -4.11 -0.27
CA ASN A 7 12.01 -5.57 -0.33
C ASN A 7 11.12 -6.19 0.73
N THR A 8 10.97 -5.49 1.87
CA THR A 8 10.13 -5.96 2.96
C THR A 8 8.92 -5.08 3.15
N ARG A 9 7.95 -5.66 3.85
CA ARG A 9 6.69 -5.02 4.16
C ARG A 9 6.91 -3.88 5.17
N GLU A 10 7.75 -4.13 6.16
CA GLU A 10 8.06 -3.20 7.24
C GLU A 10 8.67 -1.92 6.67
N GLU A 11 9.58 -2.05 5.69
CA GLU A 11 10.19 -0.92 5.00
C GLU A 11 9.16 -0.03 4.28
N VAL A 12 8.20 -0.63 3.56
CA VAL A 12 7.17 0.15 2.86
C VAL A 12 6.17 0.77 3.84
N VAL A 13 5.85 0.07 4.93
CA VAL A 13 4.96 0.59 5.98
C VAL A 13 5.59 1.79 6.67
N GLU A 14 6.83 1.68 7.14
CA GLU A 14 7.56 2.78 7.77
C GLU A 14 7.66 3.99 6.83
N PHE A 15 7.92 3.75 5.54
CA PHE A 15 7.94 4.81 4.55
C PHE A 15 6.59 5.51 4.41
N LEU A 16 5.49 4.76 4.33
CA LEU A 16 4.14 5.32 4.24
C LEU A 16 3.74 6.06 5.52
N GLU A 17 4.17 5.59 6.70
CA GLU A 17 3.93 6.27 7.97
C GLU A 17 4.61 7.63 8.03
N ASN A 18 5.89 7.69 7.62
CA ASN A 18 6.69 8.91 7.59
C ASN A 18 6.15 9.95 6.59
N HIS A 19 5.37 9.51 5.60
CA HIS A 19 4.74 10.40 4.62
C HIS A 19 3.26 10.71 4.94
N ASN A 20 2.77 10.42 6.15
CA ASN A 20 1.37 10.61 6.57
C ASN A 20 0.33 9.78 5.77
N PHE A 21 0.76 8.66 5.21
CA PHE A 21 -0.09 7.72 4.44
C PHE A 21 -0.49 6.47 5.25
N LYS A 22 -0.59 6.61 6.58
CA LYS A 22 -0.90 5.55 7.57
C LYS A 22 -2.17 4.74 7.28
N TYR A 23 -3.07 5.28 6.47
CA TYR A 23 -4.38 4.70 6.19
C TYR A 23 -4.38 3.71 5.02
N TYR A 24 -3.27 3.56 4.29
CA TYR A 24 -3.13 2.54 3.24
C TYR A 24 -2.49 1.24 3.74
N ILE A 25 -1.93 1.25 4.96
CA ILE A 25 -1.25 0.10 5.59
C ILE A 25 -2.18 -1.13 5.71
N PRO A 26 -3.47 -1.02 6.15
CA PRO A 26 -4.36 -2.17 6.20
C PRO A 26 -4.65 -2.81 4.82
N ARG A 27 -4.49 -2.06 3.73
CA ARG A 27 -4.72 -2.59 2.37
C ARG A 27 -3.50 -3.24 1.74
N VAL A 28 -2.30 -2.85 2.19
CA VAL A 28 -1.07 -3.56 1.88
C VAL A 28 -1.27 -5.03 2.28
N GLU A 29 -1.81 -5.29 3.47
CA GLU A 29 -2.08 -6.64 3.98
C GLU A 29 -3.17 -7.41 3.22
N GLU A 30 -4.31 -6.77 2.93
CA GLU A 30 -5.42 -7.41 2.21
C GLU A 30 -4.96 -7.88 0.83
N TYR A 31 -4.19 -7.06 0.12
CA TYR A 31 -3.62 -7.44 -1.16
C TYR A 31 -2.49 -8.46 -1.02
N MET A 32 -1.63 -8.32 -0.02
CA MET A 32 -0.54 -9.27 0.24
C MET A 32 -1.02 -10.68 0.54
N SER A 33 -2.09 -10.82 1.33
CA SER A 33 -2.69 -12.11 1.66
C SER A 33 -3.26 -12.82 0.42
N ALA A 34 -3.51 -12.08 -0.66
CA ALA A 34 -4.02 -12.61 -1.92
C ALA A 34 -2.92 -12.94 -2.96
N ILE A 35 -1.66 -12.60 -2.70
CA ILE A 35 -0.56 -12.88 -3.64
C ILE A 35 -0.27 -14.37 -3.64
N LYS A 36 -0.52 -15.03 -4.78
CA LYS A 36 -0.23 -16.46 -4.99
C LYS A 36 1.17 -16.73 -5.57
N ASP A 37 1.92 -15.67 -5.87
CA ASP A 37 3.17 -15.66 -6.63
C ASP A 37 4.36 -15.16 -5.80
N ASP A 38 5.59 -15.33 -6.31
CA ASP A 38 6.80 -14.87 -5.64
C ASP A 38 6.86 -13.34 -5.61
N LEU A 39 6.74 -12.75 -4.42
CA LEU A 39 6.91 -11.31 -4.21
C LEU A 39 8.35 -10.90 -4.56
N LYS A 40 8.49 -9.89 -5.44
CA LYS A 40 9.79 -9.31 -5.82
C LYS A 40 10.11 -8.05 -5.02
N SER A 41 9.17 -7.12 -4.93
CA SER A 41 9.33 -5.86 -4.19
C SER A 41 8.00 -5.12 -4.07
N TYR A 42 7.89 -4.26 -3.06
CA TYR A 42 6.88 -3.20 -3.01
C TYR A 42 7.36 -2.00 -3.79
N TYR A 43 6.44 -1.17 -4.25
CA TYR A 43 6.79 0.11 -4.82
C TYR A 43 5.80 1.21 -4.46
N VAL A 44 6.34 2.43 -4.30
CA VAL A 44 5.58 3.63 -3.99
C VAL A 44 5.99 4.73 -4.96
N GLU A 45 5.02 5.36 -5.59
CA GLU A 45 5.25 6.54 -6.44
C GLU A 45 4.72 7.78 -5.75
N ILE A 46 5.56 8.80 -5.62
CA ILE A 46 5.23 10.08 -5.02
C ILE A 46 5.27 11.18 -6.10
N SER A 47 4.28 12.06 -6.08
CA SER A 47 4.27 13.29 -6.87
C SER A 47 5.39 14.24 -6.45
N ASN A 48 5.64 15.27 -7.27
CA ASN A 48 6.60 16.30 -6.89
C ASN A 48 6.12 17.14 -5.68
N SER A 49 4.82 17.09 -5.35
CA SER A 49 4.22 17.76 -4.19
C SER A 49 4.25 16.91 -2.90
N GLY A 50 4.83 15.70 -2.93
CA GLY A 50 4.92 14.83 -1.75
C GLY A 50 3.71 13.91 -1.55
N GLU A 51 2.79 13.84 -2.52
CA GLU A 51 1.61 12.97 -2.42
C GLU A 51 1.88 11.60 -3.03
N VAL A 52 1.56 10.51 -2.34
CA VAL A 52 1.55 9.17 -2.94
C VAL A 52 0.51 9.12 -4.06
N LYS A 53 0.95 8.70 -5.24
CA LYS A 53 0.13 8.52 -6.44
C LYS A 53 -0.18 7.06 -6.72
N ASN A 54 0.78 6.16 -6.51
CA ASN A 54 0.60 4.73 -6.65
C ASN A 54 1.31 3.99 -5.52
N CYS A 55 0.70 2.90 -5.06
CA CYS A 55 1.32 1.96 -4.14
C CYS A 55 0.94 0.54 -4.58
N GLY A 56 1.92 -0.33 -4.69
CA GLY A 56 1.73 -1.64 -5.27
C GLY A 56 2.84 -2.62 -4.94
N ILE A 57 2.66 -3.82 -5.46
CA ILE A 57 3.61 -4.91 -5.41
C ILE A 57 4.09 -5.23 -6.83
N ILE A 58 5.30 -5.74 -6.90
CA ILE A 58 5.86 -6.39 -8.07
C ILE A 58 6.04 -7.85 -7.68
N SER A 59 5.39 -8.76 -8.39
CA SER A 59 5.53 -10.22 -8.23
C SER A 59 6.16 -10.82 -9.49
N ILE A 60 6.67 -12.04 -9.38
CA ILE A 60 7.14 -12.84 -10.52
C ILE A 60 6.20 -14.02 -10.70
N THR A 61 5.51 -14.07 -11.84
CA THR A 61 4.58 -15.15 -12.19
C THR A 61 5.05 -15.76 -13.50
N GLY A 62 5.41 -17.06 -13.48
CA GLY A 62 5.87 -17.77 -14.69
C GLY A 62 7.11 -17.13 -15.37
N GLY A 63 7.98 -16.49 -14.59
CA GLY A 63 9.17 -15.79 -15.10
C GLY A 63 8.90 -14.37 -15.63
N THR A 64 7.67 -13.87 -15.51
CA THR A 64 7.31 -12.50 -15.92
C THR A 64 7.04 -11.62 -14.70
N GLU A 65 7.53 -10.38 -14.72
CA GLU A 65 7.17 -9.40 -13.69
C GLU A 65 5.75 -8.90 -13.87
N LEU A 66 4.95 -9.02 -12.82
CA LEU A 66 3.59 -8.52 -12.75
C LEU A 66 3.52 -7.38 -11.74
N LYS A 67 2.84 -6.29 -12.09
CA LYS A 67 2.67 -5.11 -11.24
C LYS A 67 1.23 -4.99 -10.83
N GLU A 68 0.97 -5.02 -9.54
CA GLU A 68 -0.38 -4.91 -8.99
C GLU A 68 -0.47 -3.72 -8.04
N ASN A 69 -1.41 -2.84 -8.31
CA ASN A 69 -1.65 -1.65 -7.50
C ASN A 69 -2.75 -1.94 -6.50
N PHE A 70 -2.43 -1.87 -5.22
CA PHE A 70 -3.44 -1.83 -4.17
C PHE A 70 -3.86 -0.38 -3.85
N PHE A 71 -3.12 0.60 -4.36
CA PHE A 71 -3.52 2.00 -4.35
C PHE A 71 -3.17 2.72 -5.65
N GLU A 72 -4.14 3.46 -6.18
CA GLU A 72 -4.00 4.35 -7.34
C GLU A 72 -4.83 5.62 -7.12
N PHE A 73 -4.18 6.78 -7.13
CA PHE A 73 -4.83 8.07 -6.83
C PHE A 73 -5.96 8.41 -7.80
N ASN A 74 -5.89 7.97 -9.05
CA ASN A 74 -6.96 8.23 -10.03
C ASN A 74 -8.23 7.41 -9.75
N LYS A 75 -8.10 6.28 -9.04
CA LYS A 75 -9.20 5.43 -8.60
C LYS A 75 -9.71 5.80 -7.20
N ILE A 76 -9.27 6.93 -6.64
CA ILE A 76 -9.63 7.33 -5.28
C ILE A 76 -11.13 7.49 -5.04
N ASN A 77 -11.91 7.76 -6.10
CA ASN A 77 -13.37 7.79 -6.03
C ASN A 77 -13.98 6.39 -5.81
N GLU A 78 -13.34 5.32 -6.28
CA GLU A 78 -13.73 3.93 -5.99
C GLU A 78 -13.54 3.60 -4.50
N PHE A 79 -12.67 4.36 -3.84
CA PHE A 79 -12.30 4.18 -2.44
C PHE A 79 -12.82 5.30 -1.54
N LYS A 80 -13.59 6.26 -2.05
CA LYS A 80 -13.93 7.50 -1.33
C LYS A 80 -14.61 7.25 0.03
N ASN A 81 -15.44 6.21 0.11
CA ASN A 81 -16.18 5.83 1.32
C ASN A 81 -15.28 5.25 2.43
N THR A 82 -14.08 4.78 2.11
CA THR A 82 -13.17 4.10 3.05
C THR A 82 -11.81 4.80 3.18
N ALA A 83 -11.29 5.38 2.09
CA ALA A 83 -10.02 6.11 2.04
C ALA A 83 -10.13 7.57 2.54
N TYR A 84 -11.32 8.20 2.55
CA TYR A 84 -11.52 9.54 3.12
C TYR A 84 -12.31 9.60 4.43
N ASN A 85 -12.99 8.51 4.82
CA ASN A 85 -13.66 8.42 6.11
C ASN A 85 -12.61 8.24 7.23
N LYS A 86 -12.30 9.33 7.93
CA LYS A 86 -11.28 9.36 8.99
C LYS A 86 -11.54 8.32 10.09
N GLN A 87 -12.78 8.21 10.55
CA GLN A 87 -13.15 7.23 11.59
C GLN A 87 -12.92 5.80 11.12
N TYR A 88 -13.35 5.46 9.90
CA TYR A 88 -13.13 4.12 9.34
C TYR A 88 -11.64 3.78 9.26
N ARG A 89 -10.80 4.74 8.86
CA ARG A 89 -9.34 4.54 8.74
C ARG A 89 -8.66 4.36 10.08
N GLU A 90 -9.00 5.20 11.06
CA GLU A 90 -8.44 5.10 12.42
C GLU A 90 -8.86 3.78 13.08
N GLN A 91 -10.10 3.34 12.85
CA GLN A 91 -10.58 2.05 13.33
C GLN A 91 -9.79 0.89 12.69
N LYS A 92 -9.63 0.86 11.37
CA LYS A 92 -8.90 -0.23 10.67
C LYS A 92 -7.42 -0.28 11.02
N TYR A 93 -6.77 0.87 11.20
CA TYR A 93 -5.39 0.93 11.68
C TYR A 93 -5.27 0.42 13.12
N LYS A 94 -6.20 0.81 14.00
CA LYS A 94 -6.22 0.30 15.39
C LYS A 94 -6.47 -1.21 15.43
N GLU A 95 -7.40 -1.71 14.62
CA GLU A 95 -7.67 -3.16 14.47
C GLU A 95 -6.41 -3.91 14.01
N GLY A 96 -5.65 -3.39 13.03
CA GLY A 96 -4.44 -4.07 12.59
C GLY A 96 -3.32 -4.09 13.64
N ILE A 97 -3.18 -3.03 14.45
CA ILE A 97 -2.25 -3.03 15.59
C ILE A 97 -2.69 -4.05 16.64
N GLU A 98 -3.99 -4.07 16.98
CA GLU A 98 -4.53 -4.94 18.02
C GLU A 98 -4.45 -6.43 17.65
N ASN A 99 -4.48 -6.75 16.36
CA ASN A 99 -4.40 -8.12 15.87
C ASN A 99 -2.98 -8.53 15.42
N ASP A 100 -1.97 -7.71 15.69
CA ASP A 100 -0.57 -7.95 15.29
C ASP A 100 -0.44 -8.24 13.79
N TYR A 101 -1.31 -7.59 13.00
CA TYR A 101 -1.23 -7.71 11.56
C TYR A 101 -0.03 -6.92 11.04
N PHE A 102 0.41 -5.86 11.75
CA PHE A 102 1.53 -4.97 11.40
C PHE A 102 2.91 -5.40 11.85
#